data_AF-A0A1D4RDH1-F1
#
_entry.id   AF-A0A1D4RDH1-F1
#
_cell.length_a   1.000
_cell.length_b   1.000
_cell.length_c   1.000
_cell.angle_alpha   90.00
_cell.angle_beta   90.00
_cell.angle_gamma   90.00
#
_symmetry.space_group_name_H-M   'P 1'
#
loop_
_entity.id
_entity.type
_entity.pdbx_description
1 polymer ?
#
loop_
_entity_poly.entity_id
_entity_poly.type
_entity_poly.pdbx_seq_one_letter_code
_entity_poly.pdbx_strand_id
1 'polypeptide(L)' 'MQRNNLSLEDAKARVYSQISIDKKSRMADHVIDNLGDKLELKQNLERLLEEEGYIEKPNYGEED' A
#
# COMPACT_ATOMS: atom_id res chain seq x y z
N MET A 1 8.69 -7.06 -13.29
CA MET A 1 8.35 -7.09 -14.73
C MET A 1 7.45 -8.22 -15.12
N GLN A 2 7.72 -9.44 -14.63
CA GLN A 2 6.94 -10.65 -14.95
C GLN A 2 5.42 -10.49 -14.81
N ARG A 3 4.92 -9.72 -13.82
CA ARG A 3 3.48 -9.45 -13.69
C ARG A 3 2.87 -8.68 -14.88
N ASN A 4 3.63 -7.73 -15.45
CA ASN A 4 3.14 -6.84 -16.52
C ASN A 4 3.83 -7.16 -17.87
N ASN A 5 4.62 -8.23 -17.94
CA ASN A 5 5.40 -8.67 -19.10
C ASN A 5 6.28 -7.58 -19.78
N LEU A 6 6.77 -6.61 -19.01
CA LEU A 6 7.60 -5.51 -19.52
C LEU A 6 9.07 -5.89 -19.65
N SER A 7 9.79 -5.30 -20.61
CA SER A 7 11.25 -5.41 -20.73
C SER A 7 11.96 -4.59 -19.65
N LEU A 8 13.21 -4.95 -19.28
CA LEU A 8 14.02 -4.26 -18.25
C LEU A 8 14.09 -2.74 -18.48
N GLU A 9 14.19 -2.35 -19.74
CA GLU A 9 14.28 -0.95 -20.12
C GLU A 9 12.93 -0.24 -19.98
N ASP A 10 11.84 -0.87 -20.40
CA ASP A 10 10.51 -0.26 -20.38
C ASP A 10 10.02 0.04 -18.96
N ALA A 11 10.16 -0.89 -17.99
CA ALA A 11 9.74 -0.52 -16.63
C ALA A 11 10.74 0.38 -15.91
N LYS A 12 12.03 0.43 -16.31
CA LYS A 12 12.93 1.48 -15.82
C LYS A 12 12.46 2.86 -16.32
N ALA A 13 12.21 2.99 -17.62
CA ALA A 13 11.69 4.22 -18.22
C ALA A 13 10.37 4.67 -17.56
N ARG A 14 9.48 3.72 -17.26
CA ARG A 14 8.23 3.99 -16.54
C ARG A 14 8.44 4.44 -15.10
N VAL A 15 9.41 3.84 -14.37
CA VAL A 15 9.74 4.27 -13.01
C VAL A 15 10.37 5.67 -13.04
N TYR A 16 11.23 5.96 -14.01
CA TYR A 16 11.89 7.26 -14.14
C TYR A 16 10.97 8.39 -14.62
N SER A 17 9.90 8.08 -15.37
CA SER A 17 8.93 9.09 -15.79
C SER A 17 7.96 9.51 -14.69
N GLN A 18 7.96 8.79 -13.56
CA GLN A 18 7.13 9.08 -12.41
C GLN A 18 7.88 9.93 -11.36
N ILE A 19 7.12 10.56 -10.47
CA ILE A 19 7.69 11.23 -9.29
C ILE A 19 8.43 10.17 -8.46
N SER A 20 9.62 10.53 -7.96
CA SER A 20 10.40 9.61 -7.13
C SER A 20 9.62 9.17 -5.90
N ILE A 21 9.85 7.92 -5.48
CA ILE A 21 9.19 7.33 -4.31
C ILE A 21 9.41 8.21 -3.08
N ASP A 22 10.63 8.74 -2.88
CA ASP A 22 10.95 9.64 -1.76
C ASP A 22 10.13 10.92 -1.78
N LYS A 23 9.98 11.54 -2.96
CA LYS A 23 9.21 12.77 -3.08
C LYS A 23 7.73 12.52 -2.85
N LYS A 24 7.21 11.39 -3.34
CA LYS A 24 5.82 10.97 -3.08
C LYS A 24 5.59 10.73 -1.59
N SER A 25 6.51 10.05 -0.92
CA SER A 25 6.44 9.77 0.52
C SER A 25 6.38 11.04 1.36
N ARG A 26 7.22 12.04 1.06
CA ARG A 26 7.21 13.35 1.76
C ARG A 26 5.94 14.18 1.56
N MET A 27 5.19 13.91 0.50
CA MET A 27 3.97 14.64 0.15
C MET A 27 2.70 13.92 0.64
N ALA A 28 2.82 12.69 1.14
CA ALA A 28 1.69 11.88 1.54
C ALA A 28 1.42 12.04 3.04
N ASP A 29 0.14 12.11 3.42
CA ASP A 29 -0.29 12.09 4.82
C ASP A 29 -0.03 10.72 5.46
N HIS A 30 -0.19 9.65 4.66
CA HIS A 30 0.08 8.28 5.07
C HIS A 30 0.86 7.50 4.00
N VAL A 31 1.76 6.64 4.45
CA VAL A 31 2.56 5.77 3.58
C VAL A 31 2.32 4.32 4.01
N ILE A 32 1.80 3.50 3.09
CA ILE A 32 1.58 2.07 3.31
C ILE A 32 2.69 1.30 2.58
N ASP A 33 3.47 0.54 3.34
CA ASP A 33 4.46 -0.37 2.79
C ASP A 33 3.82 -1.69 2.34
N ASN A 34 4.31 -2.23 1.22
CA ASN A 34 3.86 -3.49 0.61
C ASN A 34 5.06 -4.39 0.24
N LEU A 35 6.12 -4.35 1.05
CA LEU A 35 7.27 -5.24 0.88
C LEU A 35 7.01 -6.66 1.40
N GLY A 36 6.01 -6.84 2.28
CA GLY A 36 5.66 -8.12 2.90
C GLY A 36 4.57 -8.92 2.18
N ASP A 37 3.89 -9.77 2.93
CA ASP A 37 2.82 -10.63 2.42
C ASP A 37 1.49 -9.88 2.28
N LYS A 38 0.60 -10.41 1.42
CA LYS A 38 -0.73 -9.82 1.20
C LYS A 38 -1.56 -9.67 2.48
N LEU A 39 -1.39 -10.59 3.42
CA LEU A 39 -2.09 -10.54 4.71
C LEU A 39 -1.63 -9.34 5.54
N GLU A 40 -0.32 -9.08 5.58
CA GLU A 40 0.26 -7.95 6.28
C GLU A 40 -0.18 -6.62 5.67
N LEU A 41 -0.18 -6.52 4.33
CA LEU A 41 -0.71 -5.35 3.65
C LEU A 41 -2.18 -5.09 4.01
N LYS A 42 -2.99 -6.15 4.05
CA LYS A 42 -4.41 -6.04 4.39
C LYS A 42 -4.59 -5.51 5.82
N GLN A 43 -3.86 -6.06 6.78
CA GLN A 43 -3.94 -5.64 8.19
C GLN A 43 -3.46 -4.19 8.38
N ASN A 44 -2.39 -3.78 7.70
CA ASN A 44 -1.89 -2.41 7.75
C ASN A 44 -2.91 -1.42 7.15
N LEU A 45 -3.57 -1.81 6.06
CA LEU A 45 -4.63 -1.01 5.44
C LEU A 45 -5.87 -0.92 6.34
N GLU A 46 -6.32 -2.03 6.92
CA GLU A 46 -7.47 -2.04 7.85
C GLU A 46 -7.21 -1.12 9.03
N ARG A 47 -6.03 -1.21 9.65
CA ARG A 47 -5.64 -0.32 10.76
C ARG A 47 -5.66 1.15 10.36
N LEU A 48 -5.10 1.49 9.19
CA LEU A 48 -5.10 2.86 8.71
C LEU A 48 -6.52 3.39 8.50
N LEU A 49 -7.40 2.58 7.92
CA LEU A 49 -8.79 2.98 7.69
C LEU A 49 -9.58 3.10 9.00
N GLU A 50 -9.26 2.30 10.02
CA GLU A 50 -9.82 2.44 11.38
C GLU A 50 -9.34 3.74 12.05
N GLU A 51 -8.04 4.04 11.99
CA GLU A 51 -7.44 5.25 12.58
C GLU A 51 -8.01 6.54 11.97
N GLU A 52 -8.23 6.53 10.66
CA GLU A 52 -8.86 7.64 9.93
C GLU A 52 -10.39 7.70 10.10
N GLY A 53 -10.99 6.69 10.74
CA GLY A 53 -12.43 6.61 10.98
C GLY A 53 -13.28 6.29 9.74
N TYR A 54 -12.67 5.74 8.68
CA TYR A 54 -13.40 5.28 7.49
C TYR A 54 -14.12 3.95 7.72
N ILE A 55 -13.60 3.12 8.63
CA ILE A 55 -14.22 1.86 9.03
C ILE A 55 -14.28 1.78 10.55
N GLU A 56 -15.36 1.20 11.07
CA GLU A 56 -15.45 0.83 12.48
C GLU A 56 -14.68 -0.46 12.71
N LYS A 57 -14.04 -0.58 13.89
CA LYS A 57 -13.44 -1.85 14.31
C LYS A 57 -14.48 -2.95 14.16
N PRO A 58 -14.19 -4.05 13.43
CA PRO A 58 -15.12 -5.15 13.37
C PRO A 58 -15.37 -5.63 14.79
N ASN A 59 -16.61 -5.46 15.25
CA ASN A 59 -17.09 -6.03 16.49
C ASN A 59 -17.18 -7.54 16.25
N TYR A 60 -16.05 -8.24 16.35
CA TYR A 60 -16.04 -9.68 16.51
C TYR A 60 -16.77 -9.91 17.84
N GLY A 61 -18.08 -10.11 17.75
CA GLY A 61 -18.94 -10.26 18.91
C GLY A 61 -18.29 -11.20 19.90
N GLU A 62 -18.30 -10.81 21.17
CA GLU A 62 -18.15 -11.73 22.27
C GLU A 62 -19.12 -12.89 22.02
N GLU A 63 -18.61 -14.01 21.55
CA GLU A 63 -19.33 -15.27 21.55
C GLU A 63 -19.39 -15.72 23.01
N ASP A 64 -20.51 -15.40 23.67
CA ASP A 64 -20.94 -15.99 24.95
C ASP A 64 -21.12 -17.51 24.84
#